data_AF-X0SAL0-F1
#
_entry.id   AF-X0SAL0-F1
#
_cell.length_a   1.000
_cell.length_b   1.000
_cell.length_c   1.000
_cell.angle_alpha   90.00
_cell.angle_beta   90.00
_cell.angle_gamma   90.00
#
_symmetry.space_group_name_H-M   'P 1'
#
loop_
_entity.id
_entity.type
_entity.pdbx_description
1 polymer ?
#
loop_
_entity_poly.entity_id
_entity_poly.type
_entity_poly.pdbx_seq_one_letter_code
_entity_poly.pdbx_strand_id
1 'polypeptide(L)'
;LSFAAGLGLNYLGMEFEGQFEEVFEGIAMLLAAAILTWMILWMQRKGGEIQQDIETRTAHATLNQGGSAILILAFLAVFREGIELALFLMAARMASDPISVLIGATLGLGGAILLGWMIFATTRRLNLRHFFQITNVLLLLFAAGLVAHGVHEFNEAGWVPSIVENVWDINHLLSDKSEIGGILKALFGYNGNPSLTEVIAYLGYFTILGTILIKNQRKQLNSKALPVQ
;
A
#
# COMPACT_ATOMS: atom_id res chain seq x y z
N LEU A 1 12.45 14.45 4.05
CA LEU A 1 11.18 14.52 4.82
C LEU A 1 11.16 13.47 5.92
N SER A 2 11.30 12.17 5.64
CA SER A 2 11.31 11.12 6.67
C SER A 2 12.49 11.21 7.65
N PHE A 3 13.68 11.64 7.20
CA PHE A 3 14.81 11.88 8.10
C PHE A 3 14.61 13.08 9.04
N ALA A 4 13.94 14.14 8.56
CA ALA A 4 13.60 15.30 9.38
C ALA A 4 12.44 14.98 10.35
N ALA A 5 11.48 14.15 9.92
CA ALA A 5 10.43 13.63 10.79
C ALA A 5 11.02 12.71 11.88
N GLY A 6 11.95 11.82 11.52
CA GLY A 6 12.64 10.93 12.46
C GLY A 6 13.49 11.67 13.49
N LEU A 7 14.21 12.73 13.08
CA LEU A 7 14.96 13.58 14.02
C LEU A 7 14.04 14.45 14.90
N GLY A 8 12.91 14.91 14.37
CA GLY A 8 11.91 15.65 15.14
C GLY A 8 11.25 14.81 16.24
N LEU A 9 10.94 13.54 15.94
CA LEU A 9 10.38 12.59 16.90
C LEU A 9 11.39 12.20 17.99
N ASN A 10 12.67 12.02 17.63
CA ASN A 10 13.71 11.66 18.58
C ASN A 10 14.05 12.82 19.55
N TYR A 11 14.08 14.06 19.05
CA TYR A 11 14.34 15.25 19.89
C TYR A 11 13.17 15.59 20.82
N LEU A 12 11.94 15.19 20.48
CA LEU A 12 10.78 15.38 21.33
C LEU A 12 10.71 14.41 22.51
N GLY A 13 11.53 13.34 22.54
CA GLY A 13 11.75 12.52 23.74
C GLY A 13 10.49 12.14 24.50
N MET A 14 9.38 11.93 23.80
CA MET A 14 8.15 11.48 24.42
C MET A 14 8.15 9.96 24.32
N GLU A 15 8.60 9.31 25.39
CA GLU A 15 8.07 7.99 25.75
C GLU A 15 6.56 8.19 25.93
N PHE A 16 5.80 8.02 24.85
CA PHE A 16 4.35 8.18 24.86
C PHE A 16 3.71 6.96 25.49
N GLU A 17 3.83 6.75 26.80
CA GLU A 17 3.07 5.67 27.46
C GLU A 17 1.56 5.99 27.47
N GLY A 18 0.76 5.16 26.80
CA GLY A 18 -0.71 5.14 26.88
C GLY A 18 -1.44 5.73 25.66
N GLN A 19 -2.63 6.30 25.90
CA GLN A 19 -3.60 6.78 24.89
C GLN A 19 -3.02 7.66 23.75
N PHE A 20 -1.91 8.36 23.98
CA PHE A 20 -1.28 9.20 22.96
C PHE A 20 -0.53 8.41 21.88
N GLU A 21 0.05 7.27 22.23
CA GLU A 21 0.72 6.37 21.27
C GLU A 21 -0.31 5.77 20.31
N GLU A 22 -1.38 5.20 20.86
CA GLU A 22 -2.52 4.65 20.10
C GLU A 22 -3.12 5.71 19.15
N VAL A 23 -3.36 6.94 19.62
CA VAL A 23 -3.84 8.03 18.74
C VAL A 23 -2.83 8.38 17.65
N PHE A 24 -1.55 8.43 17.97
CA PHE A 24 -0.50 8.73 17.00
C PHE A 24 -0.40 7.64 15.92
N GLU A 25 -0.41 6.36 16.32
CA GLU A 25 -0.43 5.22 15.41
C GLU A 25 -1.67 5.25 14.53
N GLY A 26 -2.85 5.46 15.12
CA GLY A 26 -4.10 5.58 14.37
C GLY A 26 -4.07 6.69 13.31
N ILE A 27 -3.56 7.87 13.66
CA ILE A 27 -3.38 8.99 12.71
C ILE A 27 -2.37 8.63 11.62
N ALA A 28 -1.24 8.01 11.98
CA ALA A 28 -0.23 7.59 11.02
C ALA A 28 -0.79 6.59 10.00
N MET A 29 -1.58 5.62 10.45
CA MET A 29 -2.25 4.63 9.61
C MET A 29 -3.26 5.28 8.66
N LEU A 30 -4.06 6.24 9.14
CA LEU A 30 -4.99 7.00 8.29
C LEU A 30 -4.28 7.90 7.28
N LEU A 31 -3.17 8.54 7.67
CA LEU A 31 -2.35 9.32 6.74
C LEU A 31 -1.74 8.43 5.65
N ALA A 32 -1.21 7.26 6.02
CA ALA A 32 -0.72 6.27 5.06
C ALA A 32 -1.83 5.83 4.10
N ALA A 33 -3.03 5.52 4.63
CA ALA A 33 -4.18 5.20 3.80
C ALA A 33 -4.58 6.35 2.86
N ALA A 34 -4.53 7.61 3.30
CA ALA A 34 -4.82 8.77 2.46
C ALA A 34 -3.81 8.93 1.31
N ILE A 35 -2.52 8.74 1.59
CA ILE A 35 -1.45 8.77 0.59
C ILE A 35 -1.66 7.64 -0.42
N LEU A 36 -1.93 6.42 0.03
CA LEU A 36 -2.25 5.29 -0.84
C LEU A 36 -3.49 5.58 -1.69
N THR A 37 -4.55 6.12 -1.10
CA THR A 37 -5.79 6.51 -1.80
C THR A 37 -5.48 7.45 -2.95
N TRP A 38 -4.68 8.49 -2.67
CA TRP A 38 -4.26 9.43 -3.70
C TRP A 38 -3.49 8.71 -4.80
N MET A 39 -2.50 7.88 -4.46
CA MET A 39 -1.73 7.13 -5.45
C MET A 39 -2.62 6.24 -6.34
N ILE A 40 -3.59 5.55 -5.75
CA ILE A 40 -4.56 4.71 -6.48
C ILE A 40 -5.37 5.57 -7.47
N LEU A 41 -5.95 6.68 -7.00
CA LEU A 41 -6.75 7.58 -7.84
C LEU A 41 -5.91 8.27 -8.93
N TRP A 42 -4.65 8.59 -8.64
CA TRP A 42 -3.72 9.17 -9.60
C TRP A 42 -3.36 8.16 -10.69
N MET A 43 -2.98 6.94 -10.31
CA MET A 43 -2.64 5.87 -11.25
C MET A 43 -3.84 5.51 -12.12
N GLN A 44 -5.06 5.55 -11.57
CA GLN A 44 -6.26 5.32 -12.35
C GLN A 44 -6.51 6.39 -13.43
N ARG A 45 -6.21 7.66 -13.14
CA ARG A 45 -6.40 8.76 -14.09
C ARG A 45 -5.33 8.73 -15.20
N LYS A 46 -4.09 8.37 -14.85
CA LYS A 46 -2.96 8.40 -15.78
C LYS A 46 -2.64 7.06 -16.45
N GLY A 47 -3.15 5.93 -15.94
CA GLY A 47 -2.88 4.59 -16.47
C GLY A 47 -3.23 4.38 -17.95
N GLY A 48 -4.22 5.12 -18.48
CA GLY A 48 -4.57 5.09 -19.91
C GLY A 48 -3.64 5.93 -20.80
N GLU A 49 -3.04 6.99 -20.26
CA GLU A 49 -2.11 7.88 -20.96
C GLU A 49 -0.68 7.33 -20.92
N ILE A 50 -0.28 6.65 -19.84
CA ILE A 50 1.06 6.09 -19.64
C ILE A 50 1.46 5.13 -20.78
N GLN A 51 0.52 4.34 -21.31
CA GLN A 51 0.81 3.45 -22.44
C GLN A 51 1.15 4.24 -23.72
N GLN A 52 0.36 5.27 -24.04
CA GLN A 52 0.62 6.13 -25.20
C GLN A 52 1.88 6.97 -25.01
N ASP A 53 2.12 7.50 -23.80
CA ASP A 53 3.30 8.29 -23.47
C ASP A 53 4.58 7.44 -23.54
N ILE A 54 4.56 6.20 -23.06
CA ILE A 54 5.72 5.30 -23.17
C ILE A 54 5.98 4.98 -24.66
N GLU A 55 4.96 4.56 -25.41
CA GLU A 55 5.09 4.23 -26.84
C GLU A 55 5.65 5.43 -27.64
N THR A 56 5.11 6.64 -27.41
CA THR A 56 5.52 7.87 -28.11
C THR A 56 6.92 8.34 -27.67
N ARG A 57 7.26 8.22 -26.37
CA ARG A 57 8.61 8.57 -25.86
C ARG A 57 9.67 7.59 -26.32
N THR A 58 9.39 6.29 -26.46
CA THR A 58 10.32 5.35 -27.08
C THR A 58 10.54 5.65 -28.57
N ALA A 59 9.49 6.04 -29.30
CA ALA A 59 9.60 6.41 -30.71
C ALA A 59 10.43 7.70 -30.93
N HIS A 60 10.33 8.68 -30.03
CA HIS A 60 11.12 9.91 -30.10
C HIS A 60 12.52 9.79 -29.51
N ALA A 61 12.75 8.94 -28.50
CA ALA A 61 14.06 8.77 -27.86
C ALA A 61 15.07 8.02 -28.72
N THR A 62 14.63 7.26 -29.74
CA THR A 62 15.54 6.61 -30.70
C THR A 62 16.20 7.61 -31.66
N LEU A 63 15.67 8.84 -31.77
CA LEU A 63 16.10 9.80 -32.79
C LEU A 63 17.12 10.84 -32.31
N ASN A 64 17.27 11.12 -31.00
CA ASN A 64 18.29 12.07 -30.51
C ASN A 64 18.64 11.85 -29.02
N GLN A 65 19.81 11.23 -28.75
CA GLN A 65 20.60 11.32 -27.50
C GLN A 65 19.92 11.08 -26.13
N GLY A 66 18.74 10.45 -26.07
CA GLY A 66 17.96 10.28 -24.82
C GLY A 66 18.36 9.12 -23.90
N GLY A 67 19.38 8.32 -24.23
CA GLY A 67 19.75 7.12 -23.47
C GLY A 67 20.25 7.40 -22.05
N SER A 68 21.00 8.49 -21.86
CA SER A 68 21.52 8.88 -20.54
C SER A 68 20.41 9.35 -19.60
N ALA A 69 19.40 10.08 -20.10
CA ALA A 69 18.26 10.51 -19.30
C ALA A 69 17.41 9.33 -18.83
N ILE A 70 17.16 8.34 -19.69
CA ILE A 70 16.42 7.12 -19.33
C ILE A 70 17.21 6.30 -18.29
N LEU A 71 18.54 6.20 -18.45
CA LEU A 71 19.41 5.50 -17.50
C LEU A 71 19.40 6.18 -16.12
N ILE A 72 19.53 7.51 -16.08
CA ILE A 72 19.48 8.27 -14.82
C ILE A 72 18.11 8.14 -14.16
N LEU A 73 17.02 8.23 -14.93
CA LEU A 73 15.66 8.06 -14.40
C LEU A 73 15.45 6.65 -13.81
N ALA A 74 15.88 5.61 -14.51
CA ALA A 74 15.81 4.25 -14.02
C ALA A 74 16.68 4.04 -12.76
N PHE A 75 17.90 4.58 -12.75
CA PHE A 75 18.79 4.53 -11.59
C PHE A 75 18.19 5.23 -10.38
N LEU A 76 17.69 6.46 -10.53
CA LEU A 76 17.08 7.22 -9.44
C LEU A 76 15.82 6.55 -8.90
N ALA A 77 15.00 5.96 -9.78
CA ALA A 77 13.83 5.20 -9.36
C ALA A 77 14.25 4.00 -8.49
N VAL A 78 15.16 3.14 -8.98
CA VAL A 78 15.64 1.97 -8.24
C VAL A 78 16.33 2.38 -6.93
N PHE A 79 17.14 3.43 -6.95
CA PHE A 79 17.84 3.94 -5.77
C PHE A 79 16.87 4.43 -4.69
N ARG A 80 15.79 5.15 -5.07
CA ARG A 80 14.74 5.57 -4.13
C ARG A 80 14.07 4.37 -3.46
N GLU A 81 13.58 3.43 -4.25
CA GLU A 81 12.92 2.22 -3.71
C GLU A 81 13.87 1.42 -2.80
N GLY A 82 15.17 1.37 -3.16
CA GLY A 82 16.21 0.74 -2.34
C GLY A 82 16.42 1.45 -1.00
N ILE A 83 16.42 2.78 -0.95
CA ILE A 83 16.51 3.55 0.31
C ILE A 83 15.29 3.29 1.18
N GLU A 84 14.09 3.31 0.61
CA GLU A 84 12.84 3.04 1.35
C GLU A 84 12.88 1.65 1.99
N LEU A 85 13.28 0.62 1.24
CA LEU A 85 13.48 -0.73 1.76
C LEU A 85 14.50 -0.77 2.91
N ALA A 86 15.64 -0.08 2.77
CA ALA A 86 16.66 -0.01 3.81
C ALA A 86 16.14 0.66 5.09
N LEU A 87 15.34 1.73 4.95
CA LEU A 87 14.70 2.41 6.08
C LEU A 87 13.66 1.52 6.76
N PHE A 88 12.86 0.77 6.00
CA PHE A 88 11.91 -0.20 6.57
C PHE A 88 12.62 -1.33 7.33
N LEU A 89 13.73 -1.86 6.80
CA LEU A 89 14.52 -2.89 7.49
C LEU A 89 15.17 -2.35 8.77
N MET A 90 15.63 -1.09 8.75
CA MET A 90 16.15 -0.42 9.94
C MET A 90 15.06 -0.26 11.02
N ALA A 91 13.86 0.18 10.63
CA ALA A 91 12.72 0.29 11.54
C ALA A 91 12.31 -1.08 12.09
N ALA A 92 12.24 -2.12 11.24
CA ALA A 92 11.91 -3.48 11.65
C ALA A 92 12.93 -4.04 12.66
N ARG A 93 14.21 -3.72 12.51
CA ARG A 93 15.27 -4.10 13.47
C ARG A 93 15.10 -3.44 14.83
N MET A 94 14.48 -2.26 14.91
CA MET A 94 14.18 -1.62 16.19
C MET A 94 12.99 -2.27 16.89
N ALA A 95 12.07 -2.85 16.13
CA ALA A 95 10.83 -3.45 16.64
C ALA A 95 10.91 -4.97 16.91
N SER A 96 11.95 -5.67 16.43
CA SER A 96 11.99 -7.13 16.46
C SER A 96 13.41 -7.69 16.51
N ASP A 97 13.53 -8.97 16.90
CA ASP A 97 14.81 -9.67 17.00
C ASP A 97 15.61 -9.66 15.67
N PRO A 98 16.93 -9.40 15.71
CA PRO A 98 17.75 -9.29 14.49
C PRO A 98 17.70 -10.53 13.59
N ILE A 99 17.61 -11.72 14.18
CA ILE A 99 17.53 -12.99 13.44
C ILE A 99 16.20 -13.11 12.70
N SER A 100 15.09 -12.78 13.37
CA SER A 100 13.75 -12.81 12.79
C SER A 100 13.62 -11.82 11.63
N VAL A 101 14.18 -10.61 11.80
CA VAL A 101 14.23 -9.60 10.73
C VAL A 101 15.05 -10.09 9.53
N LEU A 102 16.19 -10.76 9.75
CA LEU A 102 17.00 -11.32 8.68
C LEU A 102 16.27 -12.44 7.91
N ILE A 103 15.58 -13.34 8.62
CA ILE A 103 14.78 -14.40 8.00
C ILE A 103 13.63 -13.78 7.20
N GLY A 104 12.87 -12.85 7.79
CA GLY A 104 11.80 -12.14 7.11
C GLY A 104 12.28 -11.38 5.86
N ALA A 105 13.42 -10.70 5.95
CA ALA A 105 14.02 -9.97 4.83
C ALA A 105 14.45 -10.91 3.70
N THR A 106 15.08 -12.05 4.00
CA THR A 106 15.51 -13.02 3.00
C THR A 106 14.33 -13.73 2.34
N LEU A 107 13.30 -14.10 3.10
CA LEU A 107 12.06 -14.66 2.55
C LEU A 107 11.31 -13.63 1.69
N GLY A 108 11.18 -12.39 2.16
CA GLY A 108 10.57 -11.30 1.41
C GLY A 108 11.29 -10.99 0.11
N LEU A 109 12.63 -10.94 0.13
CA LEU A 109 13.45 -10.77 -1.07
C LEU A 109 13.28 -11.94 -2.04
N GLY A 110 13.30 -13.17 -1.54
CA GLY A 110 13.01 -14.37 -2.34
C GLY A 110 11.64 -14.30 -3.01
N GLY A 111 10.61 -13.91 -2.25
CA GLY A 111 9.25 -13.69 -2.75
C GLY A 111 9.20 -12.60 -3.83
N ALA A 112 9.88 -11.47 -3.61
CA ALA A 112 9.95 -10.39 -4.59
C ALA A 112 10.64 -10.81 -5.89
N ILE A 113 11.72 -11.61 -5.81
CA ILE A 113 12.40 -12.17 -6.99
C ILE A 113 11.47 -13.12 -7.74
N LEU A 114 10.77 -14.01 -7.04
CA LEU A 114 9.82 -14.94 -7.65
C LEU A 114 8.65 -14.22 -8.32
N LEU A 115 8.03 -13.25 -7.65
CA LEU A 115 6.96 -12.44 -8.22
C LEU A 115 7.44 -11.60 -9.40
N GLY A 116 8.61 -10.98 -9.29
CA GLY A 116 9.24 -10.22 -10.37
C GLY A 116 9.52 -11.10 -11.59
N TRP A 117 10.04 -12.30 -11.38
CA TRP A 117 10.24 -13.29 -12.45
C TRP A 117 8.93 -13.74 -13.08
N MET A 118 7.90 -14.02 -12.27
CA MET A 118 6.58 -14.44 -12.75
C MET A 118 5.91 -13.35 -13.58
N ILE A 119 5.99 -12.08 -13.14
CA ILE A 119 5.53 -10.93 -13.91
C ILE A 119 6.31 -10.84 -15.21
N PHE A 120 7.65 -10.87 -15.16
CA PHE A 120 8.51 -10.78 -16.34
C PHE A 120 8.21 -11.88 -17.38
N ALA A 121 8.05 -13.12 -16.93
CA ALA A 121 7.68 -14.25 -17.77
C ALA A 121 6.30 -14.06 -18.42
N THR A 122 5.37 -13.40 -17.72
CA THR A 122 3.99 -13.16 -18.18
C THR A 122 3.87 -11.85 -19.01
N THR A 123 4.86 -10.96 -18.97
CA THR A 123 4.83 -9.64 -19.64
C THR A 123 4.52 -9.70 -21.13
N ARG A 124 4.95 -10.75 -21.85
CA ARG A 124 4.66 -10.90 -23.31
C ARG A 124 3.17 -11.13 -23.63
N ARG A 125 2.34 -11.47 -22.65
CA ARG A 125 0.89 -11.69 -22.79
C ARG A 125 0.04 -10.82 -21.85
N LEU A 126 0.67 -9.97 -21.04
CA LEU A 126 -0.04 -9.16 -20.06
C LEU A 126 -0.74 -7.99 -20.75
N ASN A 127 -2.07 -8.00 -20.67
CA ASN A 127 -2.86 -6.82 -20.98
C ASN A 127 -2.63 -5.80 -19.87
N LEU A 128 -1.93 -4.70 -20.17
CA LEU A 128 -1.59 -3.64 -19.20
C LEU A 128 -2.82 -3.15 -18.41
N ARG A 129 -4.00 -3.13 -19.04
CA ARG A 129 -5.25 -2.77 -18.35
C ARG A 129 -5.60 -3.75 -17.23
N HIS A 130 -5.44 -5.06 -17.46
CA HIS A 130 -5.72 -6.08 -16.45
C HIS A 130 -4.69 -6.02 -15.31
N PHE A 131 -3.41 -5.80 -15.64
CA PHE A 131 -2.36 -5.60 -14.64
C PHE A 131 -2.69 -4.43 -13.71
N PHE A 132 -3.00 -3.25 -14.25
CA PHE A 132 -3.37 -2.09 -13.44
C PHE A 132 -4.66 -2.30 -12.64
N GLN A 133 -5.62 -3.07 -13.15
CA GLN A 133 -6.83 -3.40 -12.41
C GLN A 133 -6.52 -4.28 -11.19
N ILE A 134 -5.72 -5.33 -11.36
CA ILE A 134 -5.33 -6.22 -10.25
C ILE A 134 -4.53 -5.44 -9.20
N THR A 135 -3.52 -4.67 -9.61
CA THR A 135 -2.71 -3.87 -8.68
C THR A 135 -3.56 -2.83 -7.94
N ASN A 136 -4.52 -2.19 -8.61
CA ASN A 136 -5.43 -1.25 -7.94
C ASN A 136 -6.33 -1.94 -6.91
N VAL A 137 -6.82 -3.15 -7.18
CA VAL A 137 -7.63 -3.92 -6.21
C VAL A 137 -6.78 -4.33 -5.02
N LEU A 138 -5.53 -4.76 -5.24
CA LEU A 138 -4.60 -5.10 -4.16
C LEU A 138 -4.32 -3.88 -3.27
N LEU A 139 -3.98 -2.74 -3.88
CA LEU A 139 -3.75 -1.48 -3.15
C LEU A 139 -4.99 -0.99 -2.41
N LEU A 140 -6.18 -1.20 -2.96
CA LEU A 140 -7.45 -0.90 -2.30
C LEU A 140 -7.64 -1.75 -1.04
N LEU A 141 -7.33 -3.05 -1.09
CA LEU A 141 -7.40 -3.93 0.08
C LEU A 141 -6.40 -3.50 1.17
N PHE A 142 -5.18 -3.11 0.78
CA PHE A 142 -4.15 -2.64 1.72
C PHE A 142 -4.61 -1.35 2.41
N ALA A 143 -5.12 -0.39 1.63
CA ALA A 143 -5.61 0.86 2.19
C ALA A 143 -6.85 0.66 3.09
N ALA A 144 -7.74 -0.27 2.74
CA ALA A 144 -8.85 -0.67 3.61
C ALA A 144 -8.35 -1.26 4.93
N GLY A 145 -7.31 -2.10 4.88
CA GLY A 145 -6.66 -2.68 6.05
C GLY A 145 -6.04 -1.63 6.97
N LEU A 146 -5.32 -0.66 6.40
CA LEU A 146 -4.76 0.46 7.17
C LEU A 146 -5.85 1.32 7.82
N VAL A 147 -6.99 1.52 7.16
CA VAL A 147 -8.13 2.24 7.73
C VAL A 147 -8.74 1.46 8.89
N ALA A 148 -8.93 0.15 8.74
CA ALA A 148 -9.44 -0.70 9.82
C ALA A 148 -8.51 -0.69 11.03
N HIS A 149 -7.19 -0.83 10.82
CA HIS A 149 -6.21 -0.68 11.90
C HIS A 149 -6.21 0.71 12.52
N GLY A 150 -6.26 1.77 11.73
CA GLY A 150 -6.35 3.12 12.29
C GLY A 150 -7.58 3.34 13.17
N VAL A 151 -8.70 2.69 12.83
CA VAL A 151 -9.90 2.66 13.68
C VAL A 151 -9.68 1.79 14.92
N HIS A 152 -9.02 0.64 14.81
CA HIS A 152 -8.65 -0.19 15.95
C HIS A 152 -7.85 0.59 16.99
N GLU A 153 -6.81 1.32 16.58
CA GLU A 153 -6.03 2.17 17.49
C GLU A 153 -6.89 3.25 18.17
N PHE A 154 -7.86 3.83 17.45
CA PHE A 154 -8.80 4.79 18.04
C PHE A 154 -9.83 4.16 18.98
N ASN A 155 -10.14 2.87 18.77
CA ASN A 155 -10.95 2.08 19.69
C ASN A 155 -10.17 1.83 21.00
N GLU A 156 -8.88 1.47 20.92
CA GLU A 156 -8.00 1.30 22.07
C GLU A 156 -7.82 2.63 22.84
N ALA A 157 -7.63 3.73 22.11
CA ALA A 157 -7.58 5.08 22.68
C ALA A 157 -8.92 5.57 23.26
N GLY A 158 -10.02 4.82 23.12
CA GLY A 158 -11.34 5.22 23.62
C GLY A 158 -11.97 6.42 22.90
N TRP A 159 -11.44 6.84 21.75
CA TRP A 159 -12.03 7.90 20.91
C TRP A 159 -13.19 7.39 20.06
N VAL A 160 -13.11 6.13 19.65
CA VAL A 160 -14.17 5.43 18.91
C VAL A 160 -14.73 4.32 19.82
N PRO A 161 -16.04 4.35 20.17
CA PRO A 161 -16.60 3.29 20.99
C PRO A 161 -16.66 1.97 20.21
N SER A 162 -16.08 0.91 20.79
CA SER A 162 -16.27 -0.47 20.36
C SER A 162 -17.72 -0.88 20.60
N ILE A 163 -18.61 -0.64 19.63
CA ILE A 163 -20.05 -0.99 19.75
C ILE A 163 -20.22 -2.49 20.02
N VAL A 164 -19.41 -3.32 19.36
CA VAL A 164 -19.25 -4.74 19.64
C VAL A 164 -17.75 -5.03 19.59
N GLU A 165 -17.19 -5.52 20.70
CA GLU A 165 -15.73 -5.74 20.84
C GLU A 165 -15.22 -6.85 19.92
N ASN A 166 -15.95 -7.96 19.80
CA ASN A 166 -15.56 -9.08 18.95
C ASN A 166 -16.76 -9.53 18.10
N VAL A 167 -16.75 -9.20 16.80
CA VAL A 167 -17.80 -9.65 15.87
C VAL A 167 -17.67 -11.15 15.57
N TRP A 168 -16.43 -11.63 15.48
CA TRP A 168 -16.08 -13.03 15.34
C TRP A 168 -14.79 -13.32 16.10
N ASP A 169 -14.49 -14.60 16.35
CA ASP A 169 -13.19 -15.04 16.86
C ASP A 169 -12.74 -16.26 16.07
N ILE A 170 -11.74 -16.05 15.20
CA ILE A 170 -11.08 -17.09 14.42
C ILE A 170 -9.62 -17.29 14.85
N ASN A 171 -9.21 -16.72 15.98
CA ASN A 171 -7.85 -16.85 16.50
C ASN A 171 -7.46 -18.31 16.79
N HIS A 172 -8.45 -19.16 17.05
CA HIS A 172 -8.28 -20.60 17.22
C HIS A 172 -7.84 -21.34 15.94
N LEU A 173 -8.16 -20.80 14.75
CA LEU A 173 -7.72 -21.34 13.45
C LEU A 173 -6.51 -20.58 12.93
N LEU A 174 -6.54 -19.25 12.99
CA LEU A 174 -5.50 -18.37 12.47
C LEU A 174 -5.41 -17.12 13.35
N SER A 175 -4.57 -17.19 14.37
CA SER A 175 -4.29 -16.03 15.23
C SER A 175 -3.56 -14.95 14.45
N ASP A 176 -3.95 -13.70 14.67
CA ASP A 176 -3.28 -12.50 14.17
C ASP A 176 -1.84 -12.34 14.69
N LYS A 177 -1.46 -13.06 15.76
CA LYS A 177 -0.11 -13.15 16.32
C LYS A 177 0.73 -14.29 15.72
N SER A 178 0.14 -15.16 14.91
CA SER A 178 0.90 -16.20 14.18
C SER A 178 1.73 -15.56 13.06
N GLU A 179 2.79 -16.24 12.59
CA GLU A 179 3.61 -15.72 11.49
C GLU A 179 2.78 -15.40 10.23
N ILE A 180 1.84 -16.29 9.88
CA ILE A 180 0.95 -16.11 8.73
C ILE A 180 -0.10 -15.03 9.01
N GLY A 181 -0.70 -15.04 10.21
CA GLY A 181 -1.69 -14.04 10.62
C GLY A 181 -1.10 -12.63 10.67
N GLY A 182 0.14 -12.49 11.11
CA GLY A 182 0.89 -11.22 11.11
C GLY A 182 1.15 -10.70 9.71
N ILE A 183 1.48 -11.58 8.75
CA ILE A 183 1.60 -11.20 7.33
C ILE A 183 0.24 -10.73 6.80
N LEU A 184 -0.86 -11.43 7.09
CA LEU A 184 -2.18 -11.00 6.65
C LEU A 184 -2.63 -9.71 7.34
N LYS A 185 -2.25 -9.50 8.61
CA LYS A 185 -2.49 -8.27 9.38
C LYS A 185 -1.78 -7.10 8.70
N ALA A 186 -0.48 -7.26 8.42
CA ALA A 186 0.34 -6.24 7.77
C ALA A 186 -0.09 -5.93 6.31
N LEU A 187 -0.50 -6.95 5.54
CA LEU A 187 -0.87 -6.76 4.14
C LEU A 187 -2.32 -6.32 3.98
N PHE A 188 -3.27 -7.00 4.63
CA PHE A 188 -4.70 -6.83 4.38
C PHE A 188 -5.47 -6.23 5.54
N GLY A 189 -4.81 -5.92 6.65
CA GLY A 189 -5.48 -5.50 7.89
C GLY A 189 -6.29 -6.62 8.54
N TYR A 190 -5.84 -7.87 8.41
CA TYR A 190 -6.48 -9.01 9.04
C TYR A 190 -6.45 -8.89 10.56
N ASN A 191 -7.63 -9.02 11.17
CA ASN A 191 -7.80 -9.16 12.60
C ASN A 191 -8.62 -10.43 12.87
N GLY A 192 -8.13 -11.30 13.75
CA GLY A 192 -8.79 -12.55 14.12
C GLY A 192 -10.01 -12.34 15.02
N ASN A 193 -10.10 -11.18 15.67
CA ASN A 193 -11.21 -10.76 16.52
C ASN A 193 -11.50 -9.25 16.38
N PRO A 194 -11.97 -8.78 15.22
CA PRO A 194 -12.20 -7.37 14.98
C PRO A 194 -13.45 -6.88 15.69
N SER A 195 -13.41 -5.60 16.08
CA SER A 195 -14.58 -4.87 16.52
C SER A 195 -15.53 -4.54 15.36
N LEU A 196 -16.80 -4.26 15.67
CA LEU A 196 -17.78 -3.90 14.63
C LEU A 196 -17.39 -2.62 13.88
N THR A 197 -16.76 -1.67 14.56
CA THR A 197 -16.31 -0.42 13.94
C THR A 197 -15.18 -0.66 12.94
N GLU A 198 -14.24 -1.57 13.22
CA GLU A 198 -13.20 -1.98 12.28
C GLU A 198 -13.80 -2.61 11.02
N VAL A 199 -14.77 -3.54 11.17
CA VAL A 199 -15.42 -4.21 10.04
C VAL A 199 -16.17 -3.20 9.16
N ILE A 200 -16.91 -2.27 9.79
CA ILE A 200 -17.62 -1.20 9.09
C ILE A 200 -16.63 -0.27 8.39
N ALA A 201 -15.52 0.09 9.03
CA ALA A 201 -14.50 0.95 8.45
C ALA A 201 -13.85 0.30 7.22
N TYR A 202 -13.47 -0.98 7.33
CA TYR A 202 -12.91 -1.76 6.24
C TYR A 202 -13.86 -1.84 5.04
N LEU A 203 -15.08 -2.33 5.28
CA LEU A 203 -16.07 -2.53 4.22
C LEU A 203 -16.57 -1.19 3.64
N GLY A 204 -16.76 -0.19 4.48
CA GLY A 204 -17.15 1.16 4.07
C GLY A 204 -16.11 1.78 3.16
N TYR A 205 -14.84 1.77 3.57
CA TYR A 205 -13.75 2.29 2.74
C TYR A 205 -13.62 1.50 1.42
N PHE A 206 -13.62 0.16 1.49
CA PHE A 206 -13.50 -0.70 0.31
C PHE A 206 -14.64 -0.47 -0.70
N THR A 207 -15.89 -0.39 -0.23
CA THR A 207 -17.05 -0.18 -1.10
C THR A 207 -17.11 1.22 -1.68
N ILE A 208 -16.86 2.27 -0.87
CA ILE A 208 -16.85 3.66 -1.34
C ILE A 208 -15.77 3.85 -2.40
N LEU A 209 -14.52 3.51 -2.08
CA LEU A 209 -13.43 3.74 -3.01
C LEU A 209 -13.53 2.79 -4.21
N GLY A 210 -13.89 1.53 -4.00
CA GLY A 210 -14.13 0.57 -5.08
C GLY A 210 -15.20 1.04 -6.08
N THR A 211 -16.32 1.61 -5.61
CA THR A 211 -17.34 2.17 -6.51
C THR A 211 -16.85 3.41 -7.26
N ILE A 212 -16.06 4.28 -6.62
CA ILE A 212 -15.41 5.43 -7.29
C ILE A 212 -14.49 4.93 -8.40
N LEU A 213 -13.67 3.91 -8.13
CA LEU A 213 -12.79 3.34 -9.14
C LEU A 213 -13.60 2.76 -10.32
N ILE A 214 -14.63 1.96 -10.07
CA ILE A 214 -15.45 1.39 -11.15
C ILE A 214 -16.14 2.48 -11.99
N LYS A 215 -16.71 3.51 -11.33
CA LYS A 215 -17.34 4.64 -12.03
C LYS A 215 -16.34 5.40 -12.91
N ASN A 216 -15.14 5.67 -12.40
CA ASN A 216 -14.09 6.35 -13.16
C ASN A 216 -13.64 5.52 -14.38
N GLN A 217 -13.51 4.20 -14.27
CA GLN A 217 -13.17 3.34 -15.41
C GLN A 217 -14.26 3.39 -16.49
N ARG A 218 -15.55 3.30 -16.10
CA ARG A 218 -16.67 3.37 -17.05
C ARG A 218 -16.73 4.71 -17.79
N LYS A 219 -16.48 5.83 -17.09
CA LYS A 219 -16.46 7.17 -17.70
C LYS A 219 -15.38 7.30 -18.78
N GLN A 220 -14.19 6.73 -18.54
CA GLN A 220 -13.11 6.74 -19.53
C GLN A 220 -13.44 5.90 -20.78
N LEU A 221 -14.12 4.76 -20.61
CA LEU A 221 -14.56 3.91 -21.73
C LEU A 221 -15.63 4.60 -22.58
N ASN A 222 -16.63 5.22 -21.95
CA ASN A 222 -17.73 5.88 -22.65
C ASN A 222 -17.26 7.14 -23.40
N SER A 223 -16.27 7.88 -22.87
CA SER A 223 -15.69 9.04 -23.54
C SER A 223 -15.01 8.69 -24.87
N LYS A 224 -14.34 7.53 -24.95
CA LYS A 224 -13.70 7.04 -26.19
C LYS A 224 -14.70 6.49 -27.22
N ALA A 225 -15.94 6.22 -26.83
CA ALA A 225 -16.95 5.61 -27.69
C ALA A 225 -17.83 6.63 -28.45
N LEU A 226 -17.71 7.92 -28.13
CA LEU A 226 -18.42 8.98 -28.87
C LEU A 226 -17.60 9.37 -30.10
N PRO A 227 -18.09 9.14 -31.33
CA PRO A 227 -17.45 9.72 -32.51
C PRO A 227 -17.54 11.24 -32.38
N VAL A 228 -16.39 11.90 -32.48
CA VAL A 228 -16.30 13.35 -32.68
C VAL A 228 -17.09 13.65 -33.95
N GLN A 229 -18.24 14.31 -33.79
CA GLN A 229 -19.03 14.85 -34.91
C GLN A 229 -18.41 16.16 -35.39
#